data_AF-A0A0Q6WU68-F1
#
_entry.id   AF-A0A0Q6WU68-F1
#
_cell.length_a   1.000
_cell.length_b   1.000
_cell.length_c   1.000
_cell.angle_alpha   90.00
_cell.angle_beta   90.00
_cell.angle_gamma   90.00
#
_symmetry.space_group_name_H-M   'P 1'
#
loop_
_entity.id
_entity.type
_entity.pdbx_description
1 polymer ?
#
loop_
_entity_poly.entity_id
_entity_poly.type
_entity_poly.pdbx_seq_one_letter_code
_entity_poly.pdbx_strand_id
1 'polypeptide(L)'
;MSTPSATPDLPFRATTDEACAWLAQQTATPWTLARLIEQGLTPYVWLDYDAAYPELFGDANGGYAAPIFYEGDTQRLAAGSADVLITITKDAYKIVTRLPEPGFRRELHALRFLKKEVEKLAGRLKHEAEAAARPPRLETARESQFGIPKAEVLAAFGRLARLDLDQALDEAIGIFGDDGARVKASAKKSRRNAVWNPVTLALGLHDVYGVPIGSLKRAFKSHDFLYGWSQDWEQSLALLGK
;
A
#
# COMPACT_ATOMS: atom_id res chain seq x y z
N MET A 1 -24.72 -18.85 -31.27
CA MET A 1 -25.05 -17.76 -30.32
C MET A 1 -24.31 -18.06 -29.04
N SER A 2 -23.18 -17.41 -28.81
CA SER A 2 -22.38 -17.62 -27.60
C SER A 2 -22.96 -16.77 -26.48
N THR A 3 -23.49 -17.42 -25.45
CA THR A 3 -23.91 -16.77 -24.20
C THR A 3 -22.68 -16.15 -23.51
N PRO A 4 -22.76 -14.91 -23.01
CA PRO A 4 -21.72 -14.38 -22.12
C PRO A 4 -21.76 -15.21 -20.83
N SER A 5 -20.67 -15.93 -20.52
CA SER A 5 -20.51 -16.57 -19.22
C SER A 5 -20.54 -15.49 -18.14
N ALA A 6 -21.60 -15.49 -17.34
CA ALA A 6 -21.63 -14.75 -16.09
C ALA A 6 -20.41 -15.18 -15.28
N THR A 7 -19.59 -14.22 -14.84
CA THR A 7 -18.50 -14.49 -13.93
C THR A 7 -19.09 -15.16 -12.69
N PRO A 8 -18.75 -16.41 -12.35
CA PRO A 8 -19.25 -17.05 -11.14
C PRO A 8 -18.86 -16.16 -9.95
N ASP A 9 -19.86 -15.79 -9.16
CA ASP A 9 -19.63 -14.94 -7.99
C ASP A 9 -18.77 -15.71 -6.98
N LEU A 10 -17.72 -15.05 -6.47
CA LEU A 10 -16.83 -15.68 -5.51
C LEU A 10 -17.55 -15.80 -4.15
N PRO A 11 -17.62 -17.00 -3.53
CA PRO A 11 -18.23 -17.16 -2.21
C PRO A 11 -17.50 -16.33 -1.14
N PHE A 12 -18.22 -15.90 -0.10
CA PHE A 12 -17.62 -15.14 1.01
C PHE A 12 -16.43 -15.87 1.66
N ARG A 13 -16.54 -17.20 1.73
CA ARG A 13 -15.52 -18.14 2.22
C ARG A 13 -15.17 -19.12 1.10
N ALA A 14 -14.33 -18.71 0.17
CA ALA A 14 -13.97 -19.52 -0.99
C ALA A 14 -13.02 -20.65 -0.60
N THR A 15 -13.24 -21.84 -1.14
CA THR A 15 -12.26 -22.94 -1.15
C THR A 15 -11.03 -22.58 -1.99
N THR A 16 -9.96 -23.36 -1.86
CA THR A 16 -8.77 -23.22 -2.72
C THR A 16 -9.12 -23.30 -4.20
N ASP A 17 -9.96 -24.26 -4.60
CA ASP A 17 -10.33 -24.46 -5.99
C ASP A 17 -11.18 -23.31 -6.53
N GLU A 18 -12.14 -22.82 -5.76
CA GLU A 18 -12.97 -21.66 -6.13
C GLU A 18 -12.12 -20.39 -6.26
N ALA A 19 -11.22 -20.12 -5.30
CA ALA A 19 -10.34 -18.97 -5.35
C ALA A 19 -9.38 -19.03 -6.56
N CYS A 20 -8.78 -20.19 -6.81
CA CYS A 20 -7.91 -20.40 -7.97
C CYS A 20 -8.67 -20.26 -9.29
N ALA A 21 -9.85 -20.90 -9.42
CA ALA A 21 -10.67 -20.83 -10.62
C ALA A 21 -11.11 -19.39 -10.91
N TRP A 22 -11.52 -18.64 -9.87
CA TRP A 22 -11.95 -17.26 -10.02
C TRP A 22 -10.78 -16.33 -10.41
N LEU A 23 -9.62 -16.43 -9.75
CA LEU A 23 -8.43 -15.65 -10.11
C LEU A 23 -7.90 -16.00 -11.50
N ALA A 24 -8.01 -17.26 -11.92
CA ALA A 24 -7.64 -17.67 -13.27
C ALA A 24 -8.48 -16.98 -14.33
N GLN A 25 -9.77 -16.76 -14.07
CA GLN A 25 -10.64 -15.97 -14.95
C GLN A 25 -10.27 -14.48 -14.95
N GLN A 26 -9.96 -13.90 -13.78
CA GLN A 26 -9.60 -12.48 -13.68
C GLN A 26 -8.26 -12.13 -14.34
N THR A 27 -7.32 -13.07 -14.34
CA THR A 27 -5.93 -12.82 -14.76
C THR A 27 -5.55 -13.53 -16.05
N ALA A 28 -6.41 -14.40 -16.58
CA ALA A 28 -6.13 -15.30 -17.71
C ALA A 28 -4.87 -16.17 -17.53
N THR A 29 -4.49 -16.49 -16.28
CA THR A 29 -3.34 -17.36 -15.96
C THR A 29 -3.73 -18.43 -14.94
N PRO A 30 -3.10 -19.61 -14.93
CA PRO A 30 -3.41 -20.65 -13.94
C PRO A 30 -2.98 -20.23 -12.53
N TRP A 31 -3.78 -20.61 -11.53
CA TRP A 31 -3.53 -20.37 -10.11
C TRP A 31 -3.41 -21.68 -9.33
N THR A 32 -2.57 -21.66 -8.31
CA THR A 32 -2.34 -22.76 -7.38
C THR A 32 -2.33 -22.22 -5.96
N LEU A 33 -2.51 -23.10 -4.97
CA LEU A 33 -2.39 -22.75 -3.55
C LEU A 33 -1.07 -22.03 -3.24
N ALA A 34 0.05 -22.53 -3.78
CA ALA A 34 1.37 -21.93 -3.62
C ALA A 34 1.36 -20.47 -4.10
N ARG A 35 0.84 -20.23 -5.32
CA ARG A 35 0.75 -18.88 -5.89
C ARG A 35 -0.14 -17.95 -5.07
N LEU A 36 -1.24 -18.45 -4.48
CA LEU A 36 -2.08 -17.67 -3.58
C LEU A 36 -1.29 -17.18 -2.36
N ILE A 37 -0.55 -18.11 -1.73
CA ILE A 37 0.27 -17.83 -0.54
C ILE A 37 1.41 -16.88 -0.86
N GLU A 38 2.14 -17.12 -1.96
CA GLU A 38 3.23 -16.25 -2.44
C GLU A 38 2.77 -14.81 -2.70
N GLN A 39 1.52 -14.64 -3.14
CA GLN A 39 0.90 -13.34 -3.37
C GLN A 39 0.38 -12.67 -2.09
N GLY A 40 0.58 -13.31 -0.94
CA GLY A 40 0.28 -12.77 0.39
C GLY A 40 -1.14 -13.03 0.88
N LEU A 41 -1.90 -13.92 0.24
CA LEU A 41 -3.18 -14.35 0.81
C LEU A 41 -2.93 -15.15 2.09
N THR A 42 -3.66 -14.81 3.15
CA THR A 42 -3.67 -15.59 4.39
C THR A 42 -4.85 -16.58 4.36
N PRO A 43 -4.59 -17.88 4.15
CA PRO A 43 -5.64 -18.88 4.28
C PRO A 43 -6.07 -19.02 5.74
N TYR A 44 -7.25 -19.57 5.95
CA TYR A 44 -7.73 -19.95 7.29
C TYR A 44 -8.49 -21.27 7.24
N VAL A 45 -8.62 -21.91 8.40
CA VAL A 45 -9.54 -23.03 8.62
C VAL A 45 -10.56 -22.64 9.68
N TRP A 46 -11.74 -23.24 9.64
CA TRP A 46 -12.66 -23.17 10.77
C TRP A 46 -12.20 -24.15 11.84
N LEU A 47 -11.99 -23.68 13.06
CA LEU A 47 -11.79 -24.51 14.23
C LEU A 47 -13.07 -24.49 15.04
N ASP A 48 -13.74 -25.63 15.15
CA ASP A 48 -14.87 -25.81 16.05
C ASP A 48 -14.42 -25.70 17.51
N TYR A 49 -15.33 -25.24 18.37
CA TYR A 49 -15.06 -25.11 19.80
C TYR A 49 -14.57 -26.44 20.39
N ASP A 50 -13.47 -26.39 21.12
CA ASP A 50 -12.89 -27.52 21.83
C ASP A 50 -12.70 -27.16 23.30
N ALA A 51 -13.38 -27.90 24.18
CA ALA A 51 -13.32 -27.71 25.63
C ALA A 51 -11.93 -28.01 26.22
N ALA A 52 -11.04 -28.67 25.47
CA ALA A 52 -9.65 -28.86 25.88
C ALA A 52 -8.79 -27.60 25.72
N TYR A 53 -9.23 -26.61 24.91
CA TYR A 53 -8.48 -25.38 24.62
C TYR A 53 -9.36 -24.12 24.74
N PRO A 54 -10.07 -23.92 25.88
CA PRO A 54 -11.06 -22.86 26.02
C PRO A 54 -10.48 -21.46 25.78
N GLU A 55 -9.21 -21.24 26.12
CA GLU A 55 -8.49 -19.98 25.90
C GLU A 55 -8.36 -19.60 24.43
N LEU A 56 -8.34 -20.57 23.51
CA LEU A 56 -8.25 -20.32 22.07
C LEU A 56 -9.55 -19.75 21.50
N PHE A 57 -10.68 -20.10 22.12
CA PHE A 57 -12.02 -19.76 21.65
C PHE A 57 -12.61 -18.54 22.34
N GLY A 58 -12.18 -18.20 23.55
CA GLY A 58 -12.74 -17.07 24.31
C GLY A 58 -14.26 -17.19 24.41
N ASP A 59 -14.98 -16.13 24.04
CA ASP A 59 -16.45 -16.10 24.01
C ASP A 59 -17.08 -16.72 22.74
N ALA A 60 -16.29 -17.35 21.86
CA ALA A 60 -16.78 -17.91 20.59
C ALA A 60 -17.48 -19.26 20.79
N ASN A 61 -18.80 -19.22 20.97
CA ASN A 61 -19.65 -20.37 21.30
C ASN A 61 -19.75 -21.50 20.24
N GLY A 62 -19.14 -21.36 19.06
CA GLY A 62 -19.21 -22.37 17.98
C GLY A 62 -17.91 -22.60 17.22
N GLY A 63 -16.82 -21.99 17.67
CA GLY A 63 -15.57 -21.98 16.92
C GLY A 63 -15.26 -20.66 16.21
N TYR A 64 -14.15 -20.63 15.50
CA TYR A 64 -13.68 -19.42 14.84
C TYR A 64 -12.81 -19.72 13.60
N ALA A 65 -12.60 -18.69 12.77
CA ALA A 65 -11.70 -18.76 11.63
C ALA A 65 -10.24 -18.56 12.09
N ALA A 66 -9.48 -19.65 12.13
CA ALA A 66 -8.08 -19.69 12.52
C ALA A 66 -7.16 -19.39 11.32
N PRO A 67 -6.50 -18.22 11.28
CA PRO A 67 -5.64 -17.84 10.17
C PRO A 67 -4.32 -18.60 10.22
N ILE A 68 -3.86 -19.05 9.06
CA ILE A 68 -2.55 -19.69 8.87
C ILE A 68 -1.63 -18.61 8.31
N PHE A 69 -0.98 -17.88 9.21
CA PHE A 69 -0.13 -16.73 8.87
C PHE A 69 1.34 -16.97 9.19
N TYR A 70 1.65 -18.00 10.00
CA TYR A 70 3.02 -18.28 10.37
C TYR A 70 3.81 -18.78 9.16
N GLU A 71 5.02 -18.27 8.99
CA GLU A 71 5.85 -18.52 7.81
C GLU A 71 6.14 -20.01 7.63
N GLY A 72 6.52 -20.72 8.69
CA GLY A 72 6.77 -22.17 8.59
C GLY A 72 5.54 -22.99 8.19
N ASP A 73 4.34 -22.53 8.56
CA ASP A 73 3.10 -23.21 8.20
C ASP A 73 2.68 -22.92 6.75
N THR A 74 2.81 -21.66 6.33
CA THR A 74 2.50 -21.22 4.96
C THR A 74 3.51 -21.76 3.94
N GLN A 75 4.80 -21.81 4.26
CA GLN A 75 5.82 -22.41 3.40
C GLN A 75 5.56 -23.89 3.13
N ARG A 76 5.14 -24.66 4.16
CA ARG A 76 4.79 -26.07 3.98
C ARG A 76 3.57 -26.24 3.07
N LEU A 77 2.54 -25.39 3.22
CA LEU A 77 1.40 -25.39 2.30
C LEU A 77 1.80 -25.04 0.87
N ALA A 78 2.66 -24.03 0.69
CA ALA A 78 3.18 -23.65 -0.61
C ALA A 78 4.05 -24.75 -1.25
N ALA A 79 4.76 -25.53 -0.44
CA ALA A 79 5.53 -26.70 -0.89
C ALA A 79 4.67 -27.91 -1.26
N GLY A 80 3.33 -27.84 -1.16
CA GLY A 80 2.42 -28.89 -1.57
C GLY A 80 2.15 -29.96 -0.51
N SER A 81 2.14 -29.58 0.77
CA SER A 81 1.77 -30.47 1.87
C SER A 81 0.40 -31.13 1.66
N ALA A 82 0.29 -32.40 2.07
CA ALA A 82 -0.94 -33.18 1.96
C ALA A 82 -2.04 -32.72 2.92
N ASP A 83 -1.64 -32.16 4.07
CA ASP A 83 -2.54 -31.63 5.11
C ASP A 83 -2.17 -30.19 5.50
N VAL A 84 -3.12 -29.55 6.16
CA VAL A 84 -2.93 -28.26 6.84
C VAL A 84 -2.44 -28.55 8.24
N LEU A 85 -1.23 -28.12 8.56
CA LEU A 85 -0.74 -28.10 9.93
C LEU A 85 -0.69 -26.64 10.41
N ILE A 86 -1.14 -26.42 11.64
CA ILE A 86 -1.18 -25.11 12.29
C ILE A 86 -0.40 -25.25 13.58
N THR A 87 0.72 -24.56 13.66
CA THR A 87 1.59 -24.54 14.84
C THR A 87 1.44 -23.22 15.60
N ILE A 88 1.19 -22.14 14.88
CA ILE A 88 0.91 -20.82 15.44
C ILE A 88 -0.29 -20.23 14.71
N THR A 89 -1.28 -19.75 15.47
CA THR A 89 -2.49 -19.11 14.96
C THR A 89 -2.79 -17.85 15.75
N LYS A 90 -3.86 -17.15 15.36
CA LYS A 90 -4.48 -16.16 16.22
C LYS A 90 -5.69 -16.80 16.87
N ASP A 91 -5.93 -16.51 18.14
CA ASP A 91 -7.15 -16.94 18.84
C ASP A 91 -8.39 -16.15 18.37
N ALA A 92 -9.54 -16.39 19.01
CA ALA A 92 -10.78 -15.68 18.72
C ALA A 92 -10.65 -14.15 18.89
N TYR A 93 -9.83 -13.67 19.83
CA TYR A 93 -9.55 -12.25 20.09
C TYR A 93 -8.42 -11.67 19.23
N LYS A 94 -7.89 -12.44 18.28
CA LYS A 94 -6.81 -12.07 17.37
C LYS A 94 -5.43 -11.96 18.04
N ILE A 95 -5.28 -12.53 19.24
CA ILE A 95 -3.99 -12.63 19.94
C ILE A 95 -3.22 -13.81 19.35
N VAL A 96 -1.92 -13.62 19.15
CA VAL A 96 -1.06 -14.68 18.61
C VAL A 96 -0.85 -15.76 19.66
N THR A 97 -1.19 -16.99 19.32
CA THR A 97 -1.14 -18.15 20.21
C THR A 97 -0.40 -19.29 19.52
N ARG A 98 0.59 -19.86 20.22
CA ARG A 98 1.27 -21.08 19.81
C ARG A 98 0.45 -22.27 20.27
N LEU A 99 0.14 -23.18 19.35
CA LEU A 99 -0.61 -24.40 19.66
C LEU A 99 0.32 -25.45 20.29
N PRO A 100 -0.18 -26.29 21.20
CA PRO A 100 0.59 -27.40 21.76
C PRO A 100 1.11 -28.34 20.68
N GLU A 101 2.31 -28.91 20.87
CA GLU A 101 2.89 -29.84 19.91
C GLU A 101 2.01 -31.09 19.72
N PRO A 102 1.84 -31.60 18.47
CA PRO A 102 2.52 -31.19 17.23
C PRO A 102 1.87 -30.00 16.50
N GLY A 103 0.83 -29.38 17.06
CA GLY A 103 -0.05 -28.42 16.39
C GLY A 103 -1.35 -29.09 15.92
N PHE A 104 -2.25 -28.30 15.34
CA PHE A 104 -3.52 -28.81 14.84
C PHE A 104 -3.43 -29.17 13.37
N ARG A 105 -3.93 -30.36 13.02
CA ARG A 105 -4.02 -30.83 11.64
C ARG A 105 -5.44 -30.72 11.10
N ARG A 106 -5.58 -30.28 9.86
CA ARG A 106 -6.85 -30.23 9.13
C ARG A 106 -6.64 -30.70 7.69
N GLU A 107 -7.71 -31.16 7.08
CA GLU A 107 -7.69 -31.58 5.69
C GLU A 107 -7.49 -30.38 4.76
N LEU A 108 -6.78 -30.59 3.64
CA LEU A 108 -6.45 -29.50 2.72
C LEU A 108 -7.70 -28.81 2.14
N HIS A 109 -8.77 -29.57 1.92
CA HIS A 109 -10.04 -29.04 1.43
C HIS A 109 -10.80 -28.21 2.47
N ALA A 110 -10.36 -28.15 3.73
CA ALA A 110 -10.92 -27.28 4.77
C ALA A 110 -10.36 -25.85 4.69
N LEU A 111 -9.33 -25.60 3.88
CA LEU A 111 -8.78 -24.26 3.65
C LEU A 111 -9.83 -23.35 3.03
N ARG A 112 -9.91 -22.13 3.55
CA ARG A 112 -10.76 -21.07 3.05
C ARG A 112 -9.98 -19.77 2.87
N PHE A 113 -10.47 -18.98 1.93
CA PHE A 113 -9.98 -17.63 1.62
C PHE A 113 -11.14 -16.64 1.70
N LEU A 114 -10.89 -15.47 2.27
CA LEU A 114 -11.90 -14.42 2.36
C LEU A 114 -12.07 -13.76 0.99
N LYS A 115 -13.31 -13.68 0.50
CA LYS A 115 -13.66 -13.02 -0.77
C LYS A 115 -12.96 -11.69 -0.96
N LYS A 116 -13.04 -10.81 0.06
CA LYS A 116 -12.44 -9.47 0.04
C LYS A 116 -10.93 -9.48 -0.22
N GLU A 117 -10.19 -10.47 0.28
CA GLU A 117 -8.73 -10.54 0.11
C GLU A 117 -8.38 -11.04 -1.29
N VAL A 118 -9.17 -11.99 -1.82
CA VAL A 118 -9.02 -12.50 -3.19
C VAL A 118 -9.36 -11.41 -4.21
N GLU A 119 -10.44 -10.66 -4.00
CA GLU A 119 -10.82 -9.52 -4.85
C GLU A 119 -9.78 -8.40 -4.79
N LYS A 120 -9.28 -8.09 -3.59
CA LYS A 120 -8.19 -7.12 -3.41
C LYS A 120 -6.93 -7.54 -4.18
N LEU A 121 -6.58 -8.82 -4.15
CA LEU A 121 -5.46 -9.34 -4.94
C LEU A 121 -5.71 -9.15 -6.44
N ALA A 122 -6.89 -9.53 -6.95
CA ALA A 122 -7.21 -9.33 -8.36
C ALA A 122 -7.13 -7.85 -8.78
N GLY A 123 -7.65 -6.95 -7.94
CA GLY A 123 -7.54 -5.50 -8.17
C GLY A 123 -6.08 -5.01 -8.22
N ARG A 124 -5.23 -5.49 -7.30
CA ARG A 124 -3.80 -5.18 -7.29
C ARG A 124 -3.12 -5.67 -8.58
N LEU A 125 -3.34 -6.92 -8.96
CA LEU A 125 -2.75 -7.52 -10.17
C LEU A 125 -3.18 -6.82 -11.45
N LYS A 126 -4.46 -6.41 -11.53
CA LYS A 126 -4.97 -5.63 -12.66
C LYS A 126 -4.27 -4.28 -12.76
N HIS A 127 -4.11 -3.58 -11.63
CA HIS A 127 -3.39 -2.31 -11.60
C HIS A 127 -1.90 -2.48 -11.97
N GLU A 128 -1.24 -3.54 -11.49
CA GLU A 128 0.14 -3.88 -11.87
C GLU A 128 0.27 -4.20 -13.36
N ALA A 129 -0.66 -4.98 -13.92
CA ALA A 129 -0.68 -5.29 -15.35
C ALA A 129 -0.93 -4.04 -16.21
N GLU A 130 -1.83 -3.15 -15.79
CA GLU A 130 -2.07 -1.87 -16.45
C GLU A 130 -0.86 -0.93 -16.34
N ALA A 131 -0.14 -0.94 -15.22
CA ALA A 131 1.10 -0.19 -15.05
C ALA A 131 2.23 -0.73 -15.93
N ALA A 132 2.36 -2.05 -16.06
CA ALA A 132 3.35 -2.71 -16.89
C ALA A 132 3.05 -2.62 -18.40
N ALA A 133 1.78 -2.58 -18.79
CA ALA A 133 1.35 -2.43 -20.19
C ALA A 133 1.44 -0.98 -20.70
N ARG A 134 1.60 0.00 -19.81
CA ARG A 134 1.96 1.35 -20.24
C ARG A 134 3.39 1.29 -20.79
N PRO A 135 3.64 1.81 -22.02
CA PRO A 135 5.00 1.89 -22.53
C PRO A 135 5.88 2.56 -21.47
N PRO A 136 7.15 2.13 -21.31
CA PRO A 136 8.05 2.78 -20.39
C PRO A 136 8.15 4.24 -20.83
N ARG A 137 7.38 5.11 -20.17
CA ARG A 137 7.77 6.51 -20.10
C ARG A 137 9.10 6.41 -19.39
N LEU A 138 10.18 6.70 -20.11
CA LEU A 138 11.46 7.07 -19.51
C LEU A 138 11.12 7.85 -18.24
N GLU A 139 11.41 7.25 -17.09
CA GLU A 139 11.20 7.86 -15.79
C GLU A 139 12.20 9.00 -15.66
N THR A 140 11.96 10.09 -16.38
CA THR A 140 12.18 11.40 -15.78
C THR A 140 11.32 11.41 -14.54
N ALA A 141 11.98 11.52 -13.39
CA ALA A 141 11.40 11.66 -12.06
C ALA A 141 9.96 12.19 -12.14
N ARG A 142 9.00 11.46 -11.54
CA ARG A 142 7.66 11.97 -11.35
C ARG A 142 7.75 13.24 -10.49
N GLU A 143 7.97 14.37 -11.13
CA GLU A 143 7.58 15.67 -10.61
C GLU A 143 6.06 15.59 -10.46
N SER A 144 5.66 15.25 -9.25
CA SER A 144 4.31 15.21 -8.72
C SER A 144 3.49 16.34 -9.34
N GLN A 145 2.57 15.99 -10.24
CA GLN A 145 1.78 16.92 -11.05
C GLN A 145 0.79 17.78 -10.25
N PHE A 146 0.88 17.81 -8.93
CA PHE A 146 -0.01 18.57 -8.06
C PHE A 146 0.79 19.27 -6.96
N GLY A 147 1.49 20.36 -7.30
CA GLY A 147 2.11 21.26 -6.32
C GLY A 147 1.11 21.80 -5.28
N ILE A 148 1.62 22.43 -4.24
CA ILE A 148 0.82 23.11 -3.21
C ILE A 148 0.52 24.58 -3.59
N PRO A 149 -0.66 25.13 -3.24
CA PRO A 149 -1.00 26.52 -3.51
C PRO A 149 -0.17 27.51 -2.68
N LYS A 150 -0.14 28.78 -3.10
CA LYS A 150 0.64 29.87 -2.45
C LYS A 150 0.40 29.94 -0.94
N ALA A 151 -0.86 29.82 -0.51
CA ALA A 151 -1.23 29.88 0.90
C ALA A 151 -0.55 28.78 1.74
N GLU A 152 -0.45 27.56 1.20
CA GLU A 152 0.21 26.43 1.86
C GLU A 152 1.72 26.61 1.87
N VAL A 153 2.30 27.17 0.80
CA VAL A 153 3.73 27.53 0.76
C VAL A 153 4.07 28.53 1.87
N LEU A 154 3.27 29.59 2.02
CA LEU A 154 3.47 30.60 3.05
C LEU A 154 3.27 30.04 4.46
N ALA A 155 2.29 29.15 4.64
CA ALA A 155 2.05 28.49 5.91
C ALA A 155 3.23 27.61 6.34
N ALA A 156 3.85 26.87 5.40
CA ALA A 156 4.95 25.95 5.70
C ALA A 156 6.33 26.63 5.76
N PHE A 157 6.62 27.55 4.85
CA PHE A 157 7.98 28.06 4.61
C PHE A 157 8.14 29.56 4.87
N GLY A 158 7.05 30.32 5.00
CA GLY A 158 7.07 31.78 5.09
C GLY A 158 7.90 32.34 6.25
N ARG A 159 8.05 31.57 7.34
CA ARG A 159 8.86 31.97 8.51
C ARG A 159 10.28 31.41 8.51
N LEU A 160 10.64 30.59 7.53
CA LEU A 160 11.93 29.87 7.52
C LEU A 160 13.00 30.60 6.73
N ALA A 161 12.62 31.35 5.70
CA ALA A 161 13.52 32.11 4.86
C ALA A 161 13.61 33.56 5.34
N ARG A 162 14.81 34.17 5.24
CA ARG A 162 15.03 35.59 5.54
C ARG A 162 14.72 36.47 4.31
N LEU A 163 13.58 36.25 3.69
CA LEU A 163 13.10 36.98 2.51
C LEU A 163 11.57 37.12 2.57
N ASP A 164 11.01 38.09 1.84
CA ASP A 164 9.57 38.19 1.67
C ASP A 164 9.08 37.12 0.69
N LEU A 165 8.68 35.96 1.24
CA LEU A 165 8.27 34.81 0.45
C LEU A 165 6.98 35.09 -0.34
N ASP A 166 6.10 35.95 0.16
CA ASP A 166 4.84 36.29 -0.52
C ASP A 166 5.13 37.07 -1.81
N GLN A 167 6.02 38.07 -1.72
CA GLN A 167 6.49 38.82 -2.87
C GLN A 167 7.29 37.94 -3.84
N ALA A 168 8.20 37.11 -3.34
CA ALA A 168 9.06 36.28 -4.19
C ALA A 168 8.26 35.25 -5.02
N LEU A 169 7.17 34.71 -4.47
CA LEU A 169 6.26 33.82 -5.19
C LEU A 169 5.44 34.55 -6.27
N ASP A 170 5.11 35.84 -6.07
CA ASP A 170 4.41 36.64 -7.07
C ASP A 170 5.33 37.05 -8.23
N GLU A 171 6.57 37.43 -7.92
CA GLU A 171 7.59 37.74 -8.92
C GLU A 171 7.94 36.50 -9.75
N ALA A 172 7.92 35.32 -9.13
CA ALA A 172 8.15 34.03 -9.76
C ALA A 172 9.47 33.97 -10.56
N ILE A 173 10.54 34.45 -9.95
CA ILE A 173 11.89 34.48 -10.50
C ILE A 173 12.74 33.40 -9.82
N GLY A 174 13.69 32.81 -10.56
CA GLY A 174 14.64 31.83 -10.03
C GLY A 174 13.91 30.60 -9.47
N ILE A 175 14.22 30.21 -8.24
CA ILE A 175 13.63 29.04 -7.59
C ILE A 175 12.11 29.12 -7.42
N PHE A 176 11.50 30.30 -7.53
CA PHE A 176 10.06 30.52 -7.41
C PHE A 176 9.33 30.53 -8.76
N GLY A 177 10.08 30.47 -9.86
CA GLY A 177 9.60 30.56 -11.24
C GLY A 177 9.33 29.21 -11.90
N ASP A 178 8.92 29.28 -13.17
CA ASP A 178 8.60 28.10 -14.01
C ASP A 178 9.81 27.17 -14.22
N ASP A 179 11.04 27.71 -14.17
CA ASP A 179 12.29 26.94 -14.24
C ASP A 179 12.74 26.43 -12.85
N GLY A 180 11.99 26.77 -11.79
CA GLY A 180 12.24 26.38 -10.41
C GLY A 180 11.10 25.52 -9.87
N ALA A 181 10.58 25.89 -8.70
CA ALA A 181 9.55 25.11 -8.03
C ALA A 181 8.13 25.35 -8.55
N ARG A 182 7.88 26.34 -9.41
CA ARG A 182 6.52 26.65 -9.87
C ARG A 182 6.06 25.64 -10.91
N VAL A 183 4.92 25.01 -10.64
CA VAL A 183 4.26 24.06 -11.53
C VAL A 183 2.92 24.65 -12.00
N LYS A 184 2.55 24.37 -13.25
CA LYS A 184 1.28 24.84 -13.83
C LYS A 184 0.17 23.84 -13.47
N ALA A 185 -0.83 24.26 -12.70
CA ALA A 185 -1.95 23.41 -12.29
C ALA A 185 -2.90 23.01 -13.47
N SER A 186 -2.69 23.54 -14.68
CA SER A 186 -3.53 23.28 -15.85
C SER A 186 -2.81 23.64 -17.16
N ALA A 187 -3.11 22.90 -18.24
CA ALA A 187 -2.60 23.13 -19.59
C ALA A 187 -2.94 24.51 -20.20
N LYS A 188 -3.82 25.31 -19.56
CA LYS A 188 -4.06 26.71 -19.93
C LYS A 188 -3.23 27.65 -19.05
N LYS A 189 -2.33 28.42 -19.69
CA LYS A 189 -1.45 29.46 -19.12
C LYS A 189 -2.20 30.55 -18.31
N SER A 190 -2.70 30.24 -17.12
CA SER A 190 -3.27 31.24 -16.20
C SER A 190 -2.37 31.42 -14.99
N ARG A 191 -1.91 32.66 -14.74
CA ARG A 191 -1.10 33.01 -13.57
C ARG A 191 -1.85 32.84 -12.24
N ARG A 192 -3.18 32.80 -12.26
CA ARG A 192 -4.03 32.74 -11.06
C ARG A 192 -4.09 31.37 -10.38
N ASN A 193 -3.68 30.30 -11.08
CA ASN A 193 -3.69 28.93 -10.56
C ASN A 193 -2.26 28.35 -10.55
N ALA A 194 -1.31 29.14 -10.04
CA ALA A 194 0.05 28.66 -9.83
C ALA A 194 0.11 27.78 -8.58
N VAL A 195 0.83 26.67 -8.68
CA VAL A 195 1.15 25.79 -7.56
C VAL A 195 2.66 25.62 -7.52
N TRP A 196 3.21 25.22 -6.38
CA TRP A 196 4.64 25.01 -6.21
C TRP A 196 4.94 23.60 -5.73
N ASN A 197 5.96 22.96 -6.29
CA ASN A 197 6.50 21.72 -5.76
C ASN A 197 7.21 22.03 -4.43
N PRO A 198 6.69 21.54 -3.29
CA PRO A 198 7.25 21.88 -1.98
C PRO A 198 8.65 21.30 -1.76
N VAL A 199 9.00 20.18 -2.41
CA VAL A 199 10.33 19.56 -2.31
C VAL A 199 11.37 20.40 -3.04
N THR A 200 11.12 20.72 -4.31
CA THR A 200 12.01 21.58 -5.11
C THR A 200 12.16 22.95 -4.46
N LEU A 201 11.06 23.50 -3.94
CA LEU A 201 11.08 24.79 -3.25
C LEU A 201 11.95 24.74 -1.98
N ALA A 202 11.76 23.71 -1.14
CA ALA A 202 12.52 23.55 0.10
C ALA A 202 14.03 23.39 -0.17
N LEU A 203 14.40 22.59 -1.17
CA LEU A 203 15.80 22.45 -1.59
C LEU A 203 16.37 23.77 -2.10
N GLY A 204 15.64 24.49 -2.95
CA GLY A 204 16.05 25.81 -3.43
C GLY A 204 16.21 26.83 -2.29
N LEU A 205 15.32 26.80 -1.28
CA LEU A 205 15.43 27.64 -0.09
C LEU A 205 16.67 27.29 0.74
N HIS A 206 17.04 26.02 0.82
CA HIS A 206 18.28 25.60 1.46
C HIS A 206 19.51 26.10 0.70
N ASP A 207 19.55 25.87 -0.61
CA ASP A 207 20.75 26.07 -1.42
C ASP A 207 21.00 27.56 -1.73
N VAL A 208 19.94 28.33 -2.05
CA VAL A 208 20.06 29.74 -2.45
C VAL A 208 19.96 30.68 -1.25
N TYR A 209 19.10 30.37 -0.28
CA TYR A 209 18.79 31.25 0.85
C TYR A 209 19.29 30.73 2.20
N GLY A 210 20.03 29.63 2.22
CA GLY A 210 20.71 29.11 3.41
C GLY A 210 19.77 28.60 4.50
N VAL A 211 18.52 28.25 4.17
CA VAL A 211 17.58 27.74 5.18
C VAL A 211 18.07 26.41 5.74
N PRO A 212 18.18 26.22 7.06
CA PRO A 212 18.69 24.97 7.63
C PRO A 212 17.80 23.77 7.32
N ILE A 213 18.39 22.65 6.91
CA ILE A 213 17.65 21.40 6.59
C ILE A 213 16.85 20.91 7.78
N GLY A 214 17.33 21.08 9.01
CA GLY A 214 16.58 20.70 10.21
C GLY A 214 15.24 21.43 10.32
N SER A 215 15.18 22.70 9.91
CA SER A 215 13.94 23.49 9.91
C SER A 215 12.99 23.03 8.80
N LEU A 216 13.53 22.67 7.63
CA LEU A 216 12.74 22.12 6.52
C LEU A 216 12.20 20.72 6.84
N LYS A 217 13.04 19.83 7.39
CA LYS A 217 12.63 18.51 7.92
C LYS A 217 11.48 18.64 8.93
N ARG A 218 11.48 19.68 9.77
CA ARG A 218 10.38 19.96 10.70
C ARG A 218 9.12 20.40 9.97
N ALA A 219 9.22 21.30 8.98
CA ALA A 219 8.06 21.76 8.21
C ALA A 219 7.30 20.60 7.55
N PHE A 220 8.02 19.67 6.89
CA PHE A 220 7.39 18.48 6.28
C PHE A 220 6.69 17.56 7.30
N LYS A 221 7.10 17.57 8.58
CA LYS A 221 6.46 16.80 9.66
C LYS A 221 5.32 17.54 10.35
N SER A 222 5.29 18.87 10.28
CA SER A 222 4.35 19.70 11.04
C SER A 222 3.11 20.12 10.25
N HIS A 223 3.08 19.90 8.93
CA HIS A 223 1.98 20.29 8.06
C HIS A 223 1.38 19.08 7.35
N ASP A 224 0.12 18.77 7.62
CA ASP A 224 -0.58 17.60 7.08
C ASP A 224 -0.59 17.57 5.55
N PHE A 225 -0.69 18.74 4.89
CA PHE A 225 -0.65 18.85 3.42
C PHE A 225 0.72 18.52 2.81
N LEU A 226 1.80 18.45 3.60
CA LEU A 226 3.12 18.00 3.17
C LEU A 226 3.35 16.50 3.39
N TYR A 227 2.42 15.79 4.04
CA TYR A 227 2.57 14.35 4.30
C TYR A 227 2.72 13.55 3.00
N GLY A 228 1.92 13.89 1.97
CA GLY A 228 1.99 13.26 0.65
C GLY A 228 3.34 13.46 -0.08
N TRP A 229 4.15 14.43 0.37
CA TRP A 229 5.45 14.78 -0.20
C TRP A 229 6.64 14.32 0.65
N SER A 230 6.37 13.71 1.81
CA SER A 230 7.42 13.35 2.77
C SER A 230 8.37 12.29 2.21
N GLN A 231 7.85 11.34 1.43
CA GLN A 231 8.69 10.33 0.77
C GLN A 231 9.61 10.96 -0.28
N ASP A 232 9.09 11.85 -1.13
CA ASP A 232 9.87 12.58 -2.14
C ASP A 232 10.97 13.44 -1.50
N TRP A 233 10.66 14.07 -0.36
CA TRP A 233 11.62 14.84 0.44
C TRP A 233 12.73 13.96 1.02
N GLU A 234 12.38 12.82 1.65
CA GLU A 234 13.36 11.90 2.23
C GLU A 234 14.25 11.27 1.15
N GLN A 235 13.68 10.90 0.00
CA GLN A 235 14.45 10.40 -1.14
C GLN A 235 15.41 11.46 -1.67
N SER A 236 14.97 12.71 -1.80
CA SER A 236 15.83 13.81 -2.27
C SER A 236 17.00 14.08 -1.32
N LEU A 237 16.77 14.02 0.00
CA LEU A 237 17.84 14.14 1.00
C LEU A 237 18.84 12.98 0.93
N ALA A 238 18.35 11.75 0.77
CA ALA A 238 19.19 10.57 0.64
C ALA A 238 20.10 10.67 -0.59
N LEU A 239 19.60 11.14 -1.73
CA LEU A 239 20.39 11.38 -2.94
C LEU A 239 21.47 12.46 -2.74
N LEU A 240 21.23 13.43 -1.86
CA LEU A 240 22.19 14.48 -1.51
C LEU A 240 23.14 14.07 -0.36
N GLY A 241 22.98 12.87 0.21
CA GLY A 241 23.77 12.40 1.35
C GLY A 241 23.50 13.12 2.67
N LYS A 242 22.27 13.61 2.90
CA LYS A 242 21.87 14.47 4.03
C LYS A 242 20.73 13.91 4.90
#